data_AF-A0A952V1F8-F1
#
_entry.id   AF-A0A952V1F8-F1
#
_cell.length_a   1.000
_cell.length_b   1.000
_cell.length_c   1.000
_cell.angle_alpha   90.00
_cell.angle_beta   90.00
_cell.angle_gamma   90.00
#
_symmetry.space_group_name_H-M   'P 1'
#
loop_
_entity.id
_entity.type
_entity.pdbx_description
1 polymer ?
#
loop_
_entity_poly.entity_id
_entity_poly.type
_entity_poly.pdbx_seq_one_letter_code
_entity_poly.pdbx_strand_id
1 'polypeptide(L)'
;MANERYVRPTIAGWIFPTLIAPWIASYASVAGALALGVDFGKWQYAAWVVGLVFAGVFAFTYSLTLILIDLLLLAVRLRTFSTGGRAWLSTMLSVPAIFGVYTAFPPHKFWHTGAWGVAAAVFVPMLVGALVLRVFAGKKPLK
;
A
#
# COMPACT_ATOMS: atom_id res chain seq x y z
N MET A 1 -14.64 -19.78 -29.38
CA MET A 1 -15.19 -18.89 -28.35
C MET A 1 -14.62 -19.34 -27.02
N ALA A 2 -13.75 -18.55 -26.39
CA ALA A 2 -13.20 -18.92 -25.09
C ALA A 2 -14.33 -18.88 -24.06
N ASN A 3 -14.63 -20.03 -23.45
CA ASN A 3 -15.55 -20.10 -22.32
C ASN A 3 -14.94 -19.28 -21.17
N GLU A 4 -15.35 -18.02 -21.04
CA GLU A 4 -15.02 -17.20 -19.88
C GLU A 4 -15.71 -17.82 -18.65
N ARG A 5 -14.98 -18.69 -17.95
CA ARG A 5 -15.42 -19.31 -16.71
C ARG A 5 -15.59 -18.21 -15.68
N TYR A 6 -16.85 -17.88 -15.35
CA TYR A 6 -17.15 -17.00 -14.23
C TYR A 6 -16.67 -17.66 -12.92
N VAL A 7 -15.52 -17.20 -12.41
CA VAL A 7 -15.03 -17.60 -11.09
C VAL A 7 -15.60 -16.61 -10.08
N ARG A 8 -16.43 -17.10 -9.15
CA ARG A 8 -16.95 -16.27 -8.06
C ARG A 8 -15.76 -15.65 -7.30
N PRO A 9 -15.78 -14.33 -7.02
CA PRO A 9 -14.78 -13.71 -6.17
C PRO A 9 -14.83 -14.36 -4.78
N THR A 10 -13.75 -15.01 -4.37
CA THR A 10 -13.64 -15.57 -3.02
C THR A 10 -13.06 -14.52 -2.07
N ILE A 11 -13.48 -14.54 -0.81
CA ILE A 11 -12.91 -13.68 0.24
C ILE A 11 -11.39 -13.90 0.33
N ALA A 12 -10.96 -15.16 0.24
CA ALA A 12 -9.55 -15.54 0.18
C ALA A 12 -8.79 -14.83 -0.99
N GLY A 13 -9.40 -14.79 -2.18
CA GLY A 13 -8.83 -14.16 -3.37
C GLY A 13 -8.69 -12.64 -3.30
N TRP A 14 -9.35 -11.99 -2.33
CA TRP A 14 -9.22 -10.57 -2.04
C TRP A 14 -8.31 -10.31 -0.85
N ILE A 15 -8.49 -11.04 0.24
CA ILE A 15 -7.80 -10.77 1.50
C ILE A 15 -6.31 -11.13 1.39
N PHE A 16 -5.98 -12.20 0.68
CA PHE A 16 -4.60 -12.66 0.54
C PHE A 16 -3.70 -11.63 -0.17
N PRO A 17 -4.02 -11.14 -1.39
CA PRO A 17 -3.22 -10.08 -2.01
C PRO A 17 -3.23 -8.79 -1.17
N THR A 18 -4.35 -8.46 -0.54
CA THR A 18 -4.46 -7.23 0.28
C THR A 18 -3.58 -7.30 1.52
N LEU A 19 -3.43 -8.47 2.14
CA LEU A 19 -2.60 -8.67 3.32
C LEU A 19 -1.13 -8.84 2.98
N ILE A 20 -0.78 -9.61 1.94
CA ILE A 20 0.59 -10.05 1.67
C ILE A 20 1.34 -9.09 0.76
N ALA A 21 0.68 -8.52 -0.24
CA ALA A 21 1.36 -7.64 -1.19
C ALA A 21 2.03 -6.42 -0.52
N PRO A 22 1.42 -5.75 0.48
CA PRO A 22 2.09 -4.65 1.16
C PRO A 22 3.44 -5.02 1.78
N TRP A 23 3.58 -6.24 2.33
CA TRP A 23 4.83 -6.71 2.92
C TRP A 23 5.91 -6.90 1.88
N ILE A 24 5.60 -7.66 0.83
CA ILE A 24 6.54 -7.92 -0.26
C ILE A 24 7.00 -6.60 -0.86
N ALA A 25 6.07 -5.68 -1.15
CA ALA A 25 6.41 -4.41 -1.78
C ALA A 25 7.20 -3.47 -0.84
N SER A 26 6.90 -3.46 0.46
CA SER A 26 7.62 -2.61 1.42
C SER A 26 9.06 -3.09 1.59
N TYR A 27 9.26 -4.41 1.78
CA TYR A 27 10.61 -4.98 1.88
C TYR A 27 11.38 -4.86 0.56
N ALA A 28 10.74 -5.11 -0.58
CA ALA A 28 11.36 -4.92 -1.89
C ALA A 28 11.75 -3.45 -2.12
N SER A 29 10.99 -2.49 -1.61
CA SER A 29 11.33 -1.06 -1.71
C SER A 29 12.55 -0.71 -0.85
N VAL A 30 12.66 -1.25 0.37
CA VAL A 30 13.84 -1.07 1.23
C VAL A 30 15.09 -1.71 0.60
N ALA A 31 14.96 -2.95 0.10
CA ALA A 31 16.04 -3.62 -0.61
C ALA A 31 16.41 -2.89 -1.92
N GLY A 32 15.41 -2.38 -2.63
CA GLY A 32 15.57 -1.59 -3.85
C GLY A 32 16.33 -0.29 -3.60
N ALA A 33 16.09 0.39 -2.49
CA ALA A 33 16.85 1.58 -2.11
C ALA A 33 18.35 1.29 -1.96
N LEU A 34 18.72 0.15 -1.35
CA LEU A 34 20.11 -0.28 -1.29
C LEU A 34 20.68 -0.58 -2.69
N ALA A 35 19.93 -1.32 -3.51
CA ALA A 35 20.36 -1.69 -4.85
C ALA A 35 20.54 -0.47 -5.77
N LEU A 36 19.77 0.60 -5.54
CA LEU A 36 19.88 1.88 -6.25
C LEU A 36 21.01 2.78 -5.72
N GLY A 37 21.82 2.30 -4.78
CA GLY A 37 23.02 2.98 -4.31
C GLY A 37 22.78 4.02 -3.21
N VAL A 38 21.68 3.93 -2.47
CA VAL A 38 21.48 4.78 -1.29
C VAL A 38 22.50 4.38 -0.21
N ASP A 39 23.45 5.28 0.05
CA ASP A 39 24.54 5.08 1.00
C ASP A 39 24.36 5.95 2.26
N PHE A 40 24.34 5.30 3.41
CA PHE A 40 24.29 5.88 4.76
C PHE A 40 25.66 5.81 5.45
N GLY A 41 26.74 5.51 4.72
CA GLY A 41 28.10 5.41 5.19
C GLY A 41 28.25 4.33 6.27
N LYS A 42 28.93 4.68 7.37
CA LYS A 42 29.17 3.73 8.49
C LYS A 42 27.89 3.20 9.15
N TRP A 43 26.74 3.84 8.93
CA TRP A 43 25.45 3.43 9.50
C TRP A 43 24.62 2.56 8.54
N GLN A 44 25.16 2.13 7.40
CA GLN A 44 24.42 1.40 6.36
C GLN A 44 23.61 0.23 6.90
N TYR A 45 24.23 -0.65 7.69
CA TYR A 45 23.55 -1.81 8.26
C TYR A 45 22.47 -1.43 9.27
N ALA A 46 22.72 -0.41 10.11
CA ALA A 46 21.75 0.08 11.07
C ALA A 46 20.55 0.73 10.37
N ALA A 47 20.81 1.58 9.37
CA ALA A 47 19.78 2.21 8.54
C ALA A 47 18.94 1.15 7.80
N TRP A 48 19.56 0.09 7.31
CA TRP A 48 18.86 -1.01 6.66
C TRP A 48 17.95 -1.79 7.63
N VAL A 49 18.46 -2.17 8.81
CA VAL A 49 17.64 -2.86 9.84
C VAL A 49 16.47 -1.99 10.28
N VAL A 50 16.71 -0.70 10.56
CA VAL A 50 15.66 0.25 10.90
C VAL A 50 14.65 0.39 9.75
N GLY A 51 15.13 0.44 8.50
CA GLY A 51 14.29 0.46 7.31
C GLY A 51 13.40 -0.77 7.18
N LEU A 52 13.91 -1.97 7.45
CA LEU A 52 13.11 -3.20 7.45
C LEU A 52 12.06 -3.21 8.56
N VAL A 53 12.41 -2.78 9.77
CA VAL A 53 11.45 -2.65 10.89
C VAL A 53 10.35 -1.67 10.52
N PHE A 54 10.71 -0.50 9.98
CA PHE A 54 9.75 0.49 9.51
C PHE A 54 8.86 -0.07 8.38
N ALA A 55 9.44 -0.78 7.41
CA ALA A 55 8.70 -1.43 6.34
C ALA A 55 7.69 -2.47 6.87
N GLY A 56 8.03 -3.21 7.92
CA GLY A 56 7.12 -4.15 8.58
C GLY A 56 5.94 -3.43 9.23
N VAL A 57 6.20 -2.38 10.02
CA VAL A 57 5.14 -1.57 10.66
C VAL A 57 4.26 -0.90 9.62
N PHE A 58 4.87 -0.34 8.57
CA PHE A 58 4.16 0.27 7.46
C PHE A 58 3.27 -0.75 6.73
N ALA A 59 3.81 -1.91 6.35
CA ALA A 59 3.07 -2.95 5.65
C ALA A 59 1.86 -3.42 6.47
N PHE A 60 2.03 -3.66 7.77
CA PHE A 60 0.93 -4.00 8.67
C PHE A 60 -0.16 -2.92 8.69
N THR A 61 0.23 -1.67 8.94
CA THR A 61 -0.70 -0.53 9.03
C THR A 61 -1.43 -0.28 7.72
N TYR A 62 -0.70 -0.41 6.60
CA TYR A 62 -1.25 -0.20 5.27
C TYR A 62 -2.20 -1.33 4.86
N SER A 63 -1.89 -2.59 5.20
CA SER A 63 -2.82 -3.72 5.01
C SER A 63 -4.15 -3.49 5.73
N LEU A 64 -4.12 -3.00 6.98
CA LEU A 64 -5.34 -2.63 7.71
C LEU A 64 -6.09 -1.49 7.00
N THR A 65 -5.37 -0.47 6.54
CA THR A 65 -5.94 0.66 5.81
C THR A 65 -6.65 0.21 4.53
N LEU A 66 -6.04 -0.70 3.77
CA LEU A 66 -6.64 -1.26 2.55
C LEU A 66 -7.91 -2.05 2.85
N ILE A 67 -7.90 -2.87 3.91
CA ILE A 67 -9.07 -3.62 4.35
C ILE A 67 -10.21 -2.66 4.70
N LEU A 68 -9.92 -1.63 5.50
CA LEU A 68 -10.91 -0.63 5.91
C LEU A 68 -11.51 0.11 4.70
N ILE A 69 -10.67 0.53 3.74
CA ILE A 69 -11.12 1.21 2.53
C ILE A 69 -11.98 0.28 1.66
N ASP A 70 -11.59 -0.97 1.48
CA ASP A 70 -12.40 -1.91 0.70
C ASP A 70 -13.76 -2.19 1.35
N LEU A 71 -13.79 -2.35 2.68
CA LEU A 71 -15.04 -2.50 3.42
C LEU A 71 -15.92 -1.25 3.31
N LEU A 72 -15.33 -0.06 3.38
CA LEU A 72 -16.04 1.20 3.22
C LEU A 72 -16.61 1.35 1.81
N LEU A 73 -15.80 1.13 0.77
CA LEU A 73 -16.23 1.19 -0.62
C LEU A 73 -17.31 0.15 -0.96
N LEU A 74 -17.27 -1.02 -0.32
CA LEU A 74 -18.32 -2.01 -0.40
C LEU A 74 -19.60 -1.53 0.30
N ALA A 75 -19.49 -0.96 1.51
CA ALA A 75 -20.62 -0.46 2.28
C ALA A 75 -21.38 0.65 1.54
N VAL A 76 -20.65 1.57 0.88
CA VAL A 76 -21.25 2.60 0.01
C VAL A 76 -21.60 2.09 -1.39
N ARG A 77 -21.48 0.78 -1.65
CA ARG A 77 -21.79 0.12 -2.93
C ARG A 77 -21.08 0.75 -4.14
N LEU A 78 -19.92 1.37 -3.94
CA LEU A 78 -19.16 1.96 -5.03
C LEU A 78 -18.41 0.90 -5.83
N ARG A 79 -18.11 -0.26 -5.22
CA ARG A 79 -17.20 -1.25 -5.79
C ARG A 79 -17.41 -2.67 -5.22
N THR A 80 -17.05 -3.69 -6.01
CA THR A 80 -16.80 -5.06 -5.55
C THR A 80 -15.33 -5.33 -5.27
N PHE A 81 -15.05 -6.25 -4.33
CA PHE A 81 -13.69 -6.59 -3.93
C PHE A 81 -12.76 -6.91 -5.11
N SER A 82 -11.54 -6.39 -5.06
CA SER A 82 -10.50 -6.67 -6.04
C SER A 82 -9.97 -8.09 -5.85
N THR A 83 -9.92 -8.90 -6.92
CA THR A 83 -9.36 -10.26 -6.87
C THR A 83 -8.35 -10.52 -7.99
N GLY A 84 -7.52 -11.55 -7.82
CA GLY A 84 -6.56 -12.02 -8.84
C GLY A 84 -5.42 -11.03 -9.11
N GLY A 85 -4.87 -11.06 -10.33
CA GLY A 85 -3.68 -10.26 -10.70
C GLY A 85 -3.86 -8.75 -10.55
N ARG A 86 -5.07 -8.22 -10.74
CA ARG A 86 -5.36 -6.79 -10.53
C ARG A 86 -5.23 -6.38 -9.06
N ALA A 87 -5.67 -7.24 -8.14
CA ALA A 87 -5.52 -7.01 -6.70
C ALA A 87 -4.05 -6.97 -6.30
N TRP A 88 -3.27 -7.92 -6.83
CA TRP A 88 -1.84 -7.99 -6.62
C TRP A 88 -1.12 -6.75 -7.15
N LEU A 89 -1.29 -6.42 -8.43
CA LEU A 89 -0.58 -5.29 -9.06
C LEU A 89 -0.94 -3.95 -8.43
N SER A 90 -2.23 -3.69 -8.21
CA SER A 90 -2.64 -2.43 -7.58
C SER A 90 -2.07 -2.26 -6.18
N THR A 91 -2.02 -3.35 -5.40
CA THR A 91 -1.47 -3.31 -4.04
C THR A 91 0.07 -3.23 -4.07
N MET A 92 0.73 -4.00 -4.93
CA MET A 92 2.19 -3.97 -5.14
C MET A 92 2.71 -2.60 -5.51
N LEU A 93 2.06 -1.93 -6.48
CA LEU A 93 2.50 -0.62 -6.99
C LEU A 93 2.18 0.52 -6.03
N SER A 94 1.17 0.35 -5.17
CA SER A 94 0.76 1.40 -4.23
C SER A 94 1.84 1.75 -3.21
N VAL A 95 2.57 0.76 -2.71
CA VAL A 95 3.60 0.94 -1.69
C VAL A 95 4.79 1.79 -2.17
N PRO A 96 5.48 1.45 -3.28
CA PRO A 96 6.57 2.27 -3.78
C PRO A 96 6.08 3.65 -4.22
N ALA A 97 4.84 3.80 -4.70
CA ALA A 97 4.25 5.10 -4.98
C ALA A 97 4.14 5.97 -3.71
N ILE A 98 3.65 5.41 -2.60
CA ILE A 98 3.57 6.12 -1.31
C ILE A 98 4.98 6.46 -0.80
N PHE A 99 5.94 5.56 -0.89
CA PHE A 99 7.33 5.86 -0.52
C PHE A 99 7.92 6.97 -1.40
N GLY A 100 7.62 6.98 -2.71
CA GLY A 100 7.98 8.09 -3.59
C GLY A 100 7.35 9.42 -3.19
N VAL A 101 6.13 9.42 -2.65
CA VAL A 101 5.54 10.63 -2.06
C VAL A 101 6.31 11.04 -0.81
N TYR A 102 6.72 10.11 0.04
CA TYR A 102 7.52 10.44 1.24
C TYR A 102 8.93 10.92 0.94
N THR A 103 9.53 10.52 -0.19
CA THR A 103 10.83 11.09 -0.60
C THR A 103 10.68 12.53 -1.08
N ALA A 104 9.62 12.84 -1.83
CA ALA A 104 9.32 14.21 -2.27
C ALA A 104 8.84 15.11 -1.10
N PHE A 105 8.01 14.57 -0.22
CA PHE A 105 7.41 15.26 0.92
C PHE A 105 7.66 14.49 2.23
N PRO A 106 8.87 14.60 2.81
CA PRO A 106 9.22 13.86 4.01
C PRO A 106 8.37 14.25 5.22
N PRO A 107 7.74 13.29 5.94
CA PRO A 107 6.86 13.59 7.07
C PRO A 107 7.52 14.40 8.19
N HIS A 108 8.83 14.21 8.38
CA HIS A 108 9.62 14.94 9.39
C HIS A 108 9.63 16.47 9.15
N LYS A 109 9.46 16.92 7.90
CA LYS A 109 9.40 18.36 7.61
C LYS A 109 8.17 19.03 8.22
N PHE A 110 7.13 18.27 8.58
CA PHE A 110 5.89 18.78 9.16
C PHE A 110 5.92 18.91 10.69
N TRP A 111 7.06 18.69 11.37
CA TRP A 111 7.14 18.82 12.84
C TRP A 111 6.72 20.18 13.38
N HIS A 112 6.93 21.25 12.61
CA HIS A 112 6.50 22.61 12.98
C HIS A 112 4.97 22.77 13.10
N THR A 113 4.20 21.86 12.50
CA THR A 113 2.72 21.83 12.60
C THR A 113 2.20 20.96 13.76
N GLY A 114 3.10 20.47 14.61
CA GLY A 114 2.78 19.60 15.74
C GLY A 114 2.57 18.13 15.36
N ALA A 115 2.30 17.31 16.38
CA ALA A 115 2.18 15.84 16.23
C ALA A 115 1.09 15.44 15.20
N TRP A 116 -0.02 16.18 15.16
CA TRP A 116 -1.12 15.93 14.23
C TRP A 116 -0.75 16.19 12.77
N GLY A 117 0.08 17.18 12.49
CA GLY A 117 0.51 17.44 11.12
C GLY A 117 1.52 16.41 10.61
N VAL A 118 2.37 15.88 11.48
CA VAL A 118 3.22 14.71 11.14
C VAL A 118 2.35 13.48 10.90
N ALA A 119 1.35 13.22 11.75
CA ALA A 119 0.41 12.12 11.55
C ALA A 119 -0.33 12.27 10.21
N ALA A 120 -0.82 13.48 9.88
CA ALA A 120 -1.46 13.75 8.60
C ALA A 120 -0.51 13.52 7.42
N ALA A 121 0.75 13.96 7.50
CA ALA A 121 1.74 13.75 6.45
C ALA A 121 2.06 12.26 6.20
N VAL A 122 1.87 11.40 7.21
CA VAL A 122 1.98 9.95 7.06
C VAL A 122 0.68 9.35 6.52
N PHE A 123 -0.45 9.58 7.19
CA PHE A 123 -1.68 8.85 6.87
C PHE A 123 -2.39 9.36 5.60
N VAL A 124 -2.27 10.64 5.25
CA VAL A 124 -2.96 11.20 4.08
C VAL A 124 -2.49 10.56 2.78
N PRO A 125 -1.16 10.48 2.48
CA PRO A 125 -0.69 9.75 1.29
C PRO A 125 -1.13 8.28 1.27
N MET A 126 -1.15 7.60 2.42
CA MET A 126 -1.61 6.21 2.52
C MET A 126 -3.09 6.09 2.16
N LEU A 127 -3.94 6.94 2.74
CA LEU A 127 -5.38 6.93 2.52
C LEU A 127 -5.73 7.30 1.08
N VAL A 128 -5.12 8.36 0.55
CA VAL A 128 -5.36 8.83 -0.83
C VAL A 128 -4.85 7.80 -1.83
N GLY A 129 -3.64 7.27 -1.66
CA GLY A 129 -3.07 6.25 -2.54
C GLY A 129 -3.90 4.98 -2.55
N ALA A 130 -4.31 4.49 -1.38
CA ALA A 130 -5.19 3.35 -1.25
C ALA A 130 -6.56 3.62 -1.91
N LEU A 131 -7.19 4.76 -1.64
CA LEU A 131 -8.50 5.10 -2.19
C LEU A 131 -8.46 5.18 -3.72
N VAL A 132 -7.53 5.95 -4.28
CA VAL A 132 -7.38 6.13 -5.72
C VAL A 132 -7.18 4.77 -6.39
N LEU A 133 -6.20 3.99 -5.94
CA LEU A 133 -5.89 2.70 -6.58
C LEU A 133 -7.01 1.69 -6.42
N ARG A 134 -7.71 1.68 -5.29
CA ARG A 134 -8.84 0.77 -5.07
C ARG A 134 -10.06 1.18 -5.89
N VAL A 135 -10.34 2.46 -6.07
CA VAL A 135 -11.40 2.93 -6.97
C VAL A 135 -11.10 2.53 -8.42
N PHE A 136 -9.87 2.76 -8.91
CA PHE A 136 -9.51 2.46 -10.31
C PHE A 136 -9.30 0.98 -10.61
N ALA A 137 -8.75 0.20 -9.66
CA ALA A 137 -8.59 -1.24 -9.81
C ALA A 137 -9.91 -2.02 -9.59
N GLY A 138 -10.99 -1.33 -9.22
CA GLY A 138 -12.27 -1.94 -8.88
C GLY A 138 -13.18 -2.24 -10.05
N LYS A 139 -13.93 -3.33 -9.93
CA LYS A 139 -15.11 -3.53 -10.75
C LYS A 139 -16.30 -2.86 -10.07
N LYS A 140 -17.11 -2.15 -10.84
CA LYS A 140 -18.40 -1.64 -10.35
C LYS A 140 -19.29 -2.83 -9.96
N PRO A 141 -20.19 -2.67 -8.97
CA PRO A 141 -21.18 -3.69 -8.67
C PRO A 141 -21.99 -4.02 -9.92
N LEU A 142 -22.21 -5.31 -10.17
CA LEU A 142 -23.17 -5.75 -11.17
C LEU A 142 -24.55 -5.27 -10.67
N LYS A 143 -25.25 -4.49 -11.51
CA LYS A 143 -26.63 -4.10 -11.24
C LYS A 143 -27.55 -5.31 -11.29
#